data_AF-A0A3D1QUU8-F1
#
_entry.id   AF-A0A3D1QUU8-F1
#
_cell.length_a   1.000
_cell.length_b   1.000
_cell.length_c   1.000
_cell.angle_alpha   90.00
_cell.angle_beta   90.00
_cell.angle_gamma   90.00
#
_symmetry.space_group_name_H-M   'P 1'
#
loop_
_entity.id
_entity.type
_entity.pdbx_description
1 polymer ?
#
loop_
_entity_poly.entity_id
_entity_poly.type
_entity_poly.pdbx_seq_one_letter_code
_entity_poly.pdbx_strand_id
1 'polypeptide(L)'
;MSMSLRIALLASILFCSACRHAAPADTAKTVPEPDASDRVARSDENSRVLVEALARFIPESFSELGFPGLDDAVYDLRPAASERLRAALRAAVDKLRTRRGSERDAFVAQDLDILLGAAEQMLRQSELDDRYFLPYPKVHLRIFRGLSPL
;
A
#
# COMPACT_ATOMS: atom_id res chain seq x y z
N MET A 1 8.43 32.58 -52.89
CA MET A 1 7.23 32.98 -52.12
C MET A 1 7.63 33.14 -50.66
N SER A 2 7.57 34.39 -50.18
CA SER A 2 7.80 34.93 -48.81
C SER A 2 7.05 34.11 -47.74
N MET A 3 7.54 33.70 -46.56
CA MET A 3 8.40 34.28 -45.51
C MET A 3 7.78 35.54 -44.88
N SER A 4 7.17 35.44 -43.69
CA SER A 4 7.02 36.56 -42.75
C SER A 4 6.65 36.10 -41.34
N LEU A 5 7.63 36.26 -40.46
CA LEU A 5 7.62 36.21 -39.00
C LEU A 5 7.53 37.65 -38.51
N ARG A 6 6.50 38.07 -37.75
CA ARG A 6 6.55 39.27 -36.90
C ARG A 6 5.70 39.13 -35.62
N ILE A 7 6.38 39.48 -34.53
CA ILE A 7 6.04 39.49 -33.10
C ILE A 7 5.19 40.72 -32.74
N ALA A 8 4.24 40.59 -31.80
CA ALA A 8 3.79 41.59 -30.80
C ALA A 8 2.64 40.96 -29.98
N LEU A 9 2.84 40.45 -28.75
CA LEU A 9 2.89 41.11 -27.43
C LEU A 9 1.60 41.89 -27.03
N LEU A 10 1.09 41.55 -25.83
CA LEU A 10 0.19 42.26 -24.90
C LEU A 10 -1.32 41.95 -24.85
N ALA A 11 -1.68 41.28 -23.76
CA ALA A 11 -2.73 41.63 -22.78
C ALA A 11 -4.20 41.67 -23.22
N SER A 12 -4.98 40.70 -22.73
CA SER A 12 -6.23 40.96 -21.98
C SER A 12 -6.78 39.67 -21.35
N ILE A 13 -6.54 39.54 -20.04
CA ILE A 13 -7.38 38.75 -19.14
C ILE A 13 -8.58 39.65 -18.81
N LEU A 14 -9.80 39.32 -19.27
CA LEU A 14 -11.03 39.44 -18.47
C LEU A 14 -12.26 39.01 -19.29
N PHE A 15 -13.10 38.18 -18.63
CA PHE A 15 -14.55 38.19 -18.74
C PHE A 15 -15.24 37.44 -19.90
N CYS A 16 -15.55 36.16 -19.67
CA CYS A 16 -16.85 35.61 -20.07
C CYS A 16 -17.34 34.61 -19.03
N SER A 17 -17.62 35.12 -17.83
CA SER A 17 -18.44 34.43 -16.83
C SER A 17 -19.90 34.65 -17.19
N ALA A 18 -20.49 33.79 -18.02
CA ALA A 18 -21.94 33.68 -18.22
C ALA A 18 -22.31 32.45 -19.09
N CYS A 19 -22.21 31.25 -18.53
CA CYS A 19 -23.04 30.10 -18.92
C CYS A 19 -23.37 29.30 -17.65
N ARG A 20 -24.20 29.88 -16.78
CA ARG A 20 -24.89 29.12 -15.73
C ARG A 20 -26.00 28.32 -16.42
N HIS A 21 -25.72 27.08 -16.78
CA HIS A 21 -26.76 26.09 -17.04
C HIS A 21 -27.23 25.55 -15.68
N ALA A 22 -28.42 25.97 -15.24
CA ALA A 22 -29.10 25.41 -14.08
C ALA A 22 -29.69 24.05 -14.49
N ALA A 23 -28.99 22.96 -14.13
CA ALA A 23 -29.57 21.63 -14.17
C ALA A 23 -30.57 21.47 -13.02
N PRO A 24 -31.73 20.81 -13.22
CA PRO A 24 -32.66 20.54 -12.15
C PRO A 24 -31.99 19.61 -11.13
N ALA A 25 -32.09 19.99 -9.86
CA ALA A 25 -31.68 19.15 -8.75
C ALA A 25 -32.65 17.98 -8.63
N ASP A 26 -32.34 16.88 -9.30
CA ASP A 26 -32.90 15.59 -8.94
C ASP A 26 -32.43 15.29 -7.52
N THR A 27 -33.39 15.19 -6.60
CA THR A 27 -33.17 14.74 -5.22
C THR A 27 -32.81 13.27 -5.25
N ALA A 28 -31.57 12.97 -5.63
CA ALA A 28 -30.96 11.68 -5.39
C ALA A 28 -30.99 11.45 -3.87
N LYS A 29 -31.77 10.47 -3.43
CA LYS A 29 -31.69 9.97 -2.06
C LYS A 29 -30.24 9.61 -1.79
N THR A 30 -29.59 10.36 -0.92
CA THR A 30 -28.26 10.04 -0.41
C THR A 30 -28.38 8.72 0.35
N VAL A 31 -27.97 7.62 -0.27
CA VAL A 31 -27.59 6.42 0.47
C VAL A 31 -26.47 6.87 1.41
N PRO A 32 -26.53 6.58 2.73
CA PRO A 32 -25.46 6.96 3.64
C PRO A 32 -24.17 6.32 3.14
N GLU A 33 -23.24 7.14 2.65
CA GLU A 33 -21.89 6.69 2.38
C GLU A 33 -21.24 6.36 3.73
N PRO A 34 -20.53 5.23 3.87
CA PRO A 34 -19.82 4.93 5.12
C PRO A 34 -18.91 6.09 5.51
N ASP A 35 -18.90 6.40 6.82
CA ASP A 35 -18.09 7.48 7.39
C ASP A 35 -16.62 7.30 6.97
N ALA A 36 -15.93 8.40 6.67
CA ALA A 36 -14.52 8.37 6.29
C ALA A 36 -13.66 7.66 7.36
N SER A 37 -14.03 7.81 8.64
CA SER A 37 -13.41 7.10 9.76
C SER A 37 -13.55 5.58 9.65
N ASP A 38 -14.73 5.08 9.27
CA ASP A 38 -14.99 3.64 9.09
C ASP A 38 -14.18 3.05 7.92
N ARG A 39 -14.07 3.79 6.80
CA ARG A 39 -13.25 3.37 5.66
C ARG A 39 -11.79 3.20 6.03
N VAL A 40 -11.23 4.17 6.75
CA VAL A 40 -9.84 4.11 7.23
C VAL A 40 -9.66 2.92 8.16
N ALA A 41 -10.57 2.74 9.13
CA ALA A 41 -10.48 1.62 10.07
C ALA A 41 -10.51 0.25 9.36
N ARG A 42 -11.37 0.08 8.36
CA ARG A 42 -11.42 -1.15 7.54
C ARG A 42 -10.16 -1.34 6.70
N SER A 43 -9.63 -0.27 6.11
CA SER A 43 -8.38 -0.31 5.34
C SER A 43 -7.17 -0.68 6.22
N ASP A 44 -7.11 -0.14 7.44
CA ASP A 44 -6.10 -0.50 8.44
C ASP A 44 -6.20 -1.98 8.82
N GLU A 45 -7.42 -2.49 9.01
CA GLU A 45 -7.64 -3.91 9.30
C GLU A 45 -7.20 -4.83 8.14
N ASN A 46 -7.36 -4.38 6.89
CA ASN A 46 -6.86 -5.10 5.72
C ASN A 46 -5.34 -5.06 5.66
N SER A 47 -4.73 -3.91 5.92
CA SER A 47 -3.27 -3.74 5.93
C SER A 47 -2.60 -4.60 7.00
N ARG A 48 -3.25 -4.80 8.16
CA ARG A 48 -2.77 -5.70 9.22
C ARG A 48 -2.49 -7.12 8.74
N VAL A 49 -3.19 -7.62 7.72
CA VAL A 49 -2.96 -8.96 7.17
C VAL A 49 -1.52 -9.12 6.65
N LEU A 50 -0.98 -8.10 5.95
CA LEU A 50 0.41 -8.14 5.49
C LEU A 50 1.40 -7.85 6.60
N VAL A 51 1.06 -6.94 7.52
CA VAL A 51 1.90 -6.69 8.69
C VAL A 51 2.12 -7.97 9.47
N GLU A 52 1.07 -8.71 9.82
CA GLU A 52 1.16 -9.98 10.54
C GLU A 52 1.95 -11.05 9.75
N ALA A 53 1.82 -11.06 8.42
CA ALA A 53 2.59 -11.95 7.56
C ALA A 53 4.10 -11.70 7.64
N LEU A 54 4.51 -10.42 7.69
CA LEU A 54 5.89 -9.98 7.63
C LEU A 54 6.55 -9.83 9.01
N ALA A 55 5.82 -9.29 9.98
CA ALA A 55 6.34 -8.93 11.31
C ALA A 55 6.97 -10.12 12.04
N ARG A 56 6.43 -11.33 11.85
CA ARG A 56 7.02 -12.54 12.44
C ARG A 56 8.45 -12.87 11.96
N PHE A 57 8.88 -12.31 10.83
CA PHE A 57 10.20 -12.55 10.24
C PHE A 57 11.18 -11.41 10.50
N ILE A 58 10.66 -10.19 10.66
CA ILE A 58 11.44 -8.96 10.84
C ILE A 58 10.84 -8.09 11.97
N PRO A 59 10.60 -8.65 13.17
CA PRO A 59 9.80 -8.00 14.21
C PRO A 59 10.36 -6.68 14.68
N GLU A 60 11.69 -6.55 14.77
CA GLU A 60 12.35 -5.32 15.20
C GLU A 60 12.02 -4.15 14.25
N SER A 61 11.97 -4.41 12.94
CA SER A 61 11.60 -3.39 11.95
C SER A 61 10.14 -2.94 12.06
N PHE A 62 9.25 -3.76 12.63
CA PHE A 62 7.86 -3.37 12.85
C PHE A 62 7.63 -2.79 14.26
N SER A 63 8.37 -3.26 15.27
CA SER A 63 8.38 -2.62 16.60
C SER A 63 8.89 -1.17 16.50
N GLU A 64 9.94 -0.91 15.69
CA GLU A 64 10.42 0.45 15.37
C GLU A 64 9.34 1.35 14.74
N LEU A 65 8.36 0.77 14.05
CA LEU A 65 7.21 1.49 13.46
C LEU A 65 6.03 1.64 14.42
N GLY A 66 6.16 1.19 15.66
CA GLY A 66 5.14 1.28 16.71
C GLY A 66 4.11 0.16 16.70
N PHE A 67 4.37 -0.97 16.02
CA PHE A 67 3.48 -2.13 16.11
C PHE A 67 3.67 -2.85 17.45
N PRO A 68 2.60 -3.00 18.26
CA PRO A 68 2.70 -3.55 19.60
C PRO A 68 2.90 -5.07 19.59
N GLY A 69 3.46 -5.60 20.68
CA GLY A 69 3.56 -7.06 20.92
C GLY A 69 4.67 -7.76 20.14
N LEU A 70 5.65 -7.00 19.64
CA LEU A 70 6.78 -7.52 18.88
C LEU A 70 8.11 -7.49 19.65
N ASP A 71 8.14 -6.91 20.85
CA ASP A 71 9.38 -6.66 21.62
C ASP A 71 10.10 -7.95 22.05
N ASP A 72 9.33 -9.02 22.32
CA ASP A 72 9.87 -10.34 22.67
C ASP A 72 10.26 -11.19 21.44
N ALA A 73 9.93 -10.72 20.23
CA ALA A 73 10.20 -11.42 18.99
C ALA A 73 11.54 -10.97 18.38
N VAL A 74 12.23 -11.90 17.71
CA VAL A 74 13.54 -11.66 17.11
C VAL A 74 13.57 -12.01 15.63
N TYR A 75 14.46 -11.36 14.90
CA TYR A 75 14.71 -11.57 13.48
C TYR A 75 14.88 -13.06 13.16
N ASP A 76 14.13 -13.55 12.18
CA ASP A 76 14.01 -14.98 11.95
C ASP A 76 15.11 -15.52 11.02
N LEU A 77 16.12 -16.14 11.64
CA LEU A 77 17.22 -16.83 10.93
C LEU A 77 17.05 -18.35 10.85
N ARG A 78 15.87 -18.89 11.16
CA ARG A 78 15.63 -20.34 11.16
C ARG A 78 15.69 -20.93 9.73
N PRO A 79 16.04 -22.21 9.57
CA PRO A 79 16.16 -22.87 8.26
C PRO A 79 14.93 -22.72 7.36
N ALA A 80 15.14 -22.49 6.06
CA ALA A 80 14.08 -22.26 5.07
C ALA A 80 13.23 -21.00 5.32
N ALA A 81 13.85 -19.92 5.83
CA ALA A 81 13.16 -18.65 6.08
C ALA A 81 12.42 -18.11 4.86
N SER A 82 13.04 -18.13 3.67
CA SER A 82 12.41 -17.69 2.42
C SER A 82 11.17 -18.51 2.06
N GLU A 83 11.18 -19.82 2.27
CA GLU A 83 10.01 -20.67 1.99
C GLU A 83 8.88 -20.42 3.00
N ARG A 84 9.21 -20.26 4.28
CA ARG A 84 8.22 -19.91 5.31
C ARG A 84 7.62 -18.52 5.06
N LEU A 85 8.43 -17.55 4.62
CA LEU A 85 7.95 -16.23 4.23
C LEU A 85 7.00 -16.32 3.04
N ARG A 86 7.37 -17.06 1.99
CA ARG A 86 6.49 -17.28 0.83
C ARG A 86 5.18 -17.96 1.21
N ALA A 87 5.21 -18.92 2.13
CA ALA A 87 3.98 -19.54 2.65
C ALA A 87 3.10 -18.53 3.40
N ALA A 88 3.69 -17.67 4.24
CA ALA A 88 2.97 -16.60 4.93
C ALA A 88 2.36 -15.58 3.95
N LEU A 89 3.11 -15.19 2.92
CA LEU A 89 2.63 -14.28 1.87
C LEU A 89 1.49 -14.90 1.05
N ARG A 90 1.57 -16.18 0.68
CA ARG A 90 0.48 -16.89 0.00
C ARG A 90 -0.81 -16.89 0.84
N ALA A 91 -0.70 -17.22 2.12
CA ALA A 91 -1.85 -17.17 3.03
C ALA A 91 -2.44 -15.75 3.16
N ALA A 92 -1.60 -14.72 3.16
CA ALA A 92 -2.04 -13.33 3.17
C ALA A 92 -2.76 -12.94 1.86
N VAL A 93 -2.22 -13.35 0.70
CA VAL A 93 -2.88 -13.16 -0.61
C VAL A 93 -4.26 -13.81 -0.61
N ASP A 94 -4.38 -15.05 -0.16
CA ASP A 94 -5.67 -15.75 -0.12
C ASP A 94 -6.70 -15.04 0.78
N LYS A 95 -6.25 -14.57 1.95
CA LYS A 95 -7.09 -13.79 2.88
C LYS A 95 -7.53 -12.46 2.28
N LEU A 96 -6.60 -11.70 1.69
CA LEU A 96 -6.91 -10.41 1.06
C LEU A 96 -7.81 -10.58 -0.17
N ARG A 97 -7.60 -11.61 -0.98
CA ARG A 97 -8.44 -11.93 -2.15
C ARG A 97 -9.86 -12.27 -1.73
N THR A 98 -10.02 -13.02 -0.63
CA THR A 98 -11.33 -13.30 -0.04
C THR A 98 -12.03 -12.01 0.39
N ARG A 99 -11.34 -11.14 1.14
CA ARG A 99 -11.89 -9.84 1.59
C ARG A 99 -12.28 -8.94 0.40
N ARG A 100 -11.44 -8.91 -0.64
CA ARG A 100 -11.68 -8.16 -1.87
C ARG A 100 -12.93 -8.61 -2.63
N GLY A 101 -13.25 -9.91 -2.61
CA GLY A 101 -14.46 -10.45 -3.24
C GLY A 101 -15.76 -10.04 -2.54
N SER A 102 -15.70 -9.76 -1.24
CA SER A 102 -16.85 -9.32 -0.43
C SER A 102 -16.99 -7.80 -0.32
N GLU A 103 -15.92 -7.03 -0.52
CA GLU A 103 -15.92 -5.58 -0.34
C GLU A 103 -16.73 -4.84 -1.43
N ARG A 104 -17.48 -3.83 -1.01
CA ARG A 104 -18.38 -3.02 -1.87
C ARG A 104 -18.02 -1.54 -1.87
N ASP A 105 -17.31 -1.07 -0.85
CA ASP A 105 -16.77 0.28 -0.81
C ASP A 105 -15.62 0.42 -1.83
N ALA A 106 -15.71 1.40 -2.71
CA ALA A 106 -14.75 1.57 -3.80
C ALA A 106 -13.33 1.92 -3.32
N PHE A 107 -13.21 2.68 -2.23
CA PHE A 107 -11.91 3.08 -1.69
C PHE A 107 -11.24 1.90 -0.97
N VAL A 108 -11.99 1.20 -0.12
CA VAL A 108 -11.46 0.01 0.58
C VAL A 108 -11.12 -1.10 -0.43
N ALA A 109 -11.92 -1.25 -1.49
CA ALA A 109 -11.63 -2.18 -2.59
C ALA A 109 -10.32 -1.83 -3.31
N GLN A 110 -10.07 -0.55 -3.59
CA GLN A 110 -8.82 -0.09 -4.20
C GLN A 110 -7.62 -0.38 -3.29
N ASP A 111 -7.73 -0.11 -1.99
CA ASP A 111 -6.66 -0.39 -1.03
C ASP A 111 -6.36 -1.89 -0.96
N LEU A 112 -7.39 -2.74 -0.98
CA LEU A 112 -7.24 -4.19 -1.07
C LEU A 112 -6.52 -4.63 -2.35
N ASP A 113 -6.80 -4.00 -3.49
CA ASP A 113 -6.09 -4.28 -4.75
C ASP A 113 -4.60 -3.88 -4.68
N ILE A 114 -4.29 -2.77 -4.01
CA ILE A 114 -2.90 -2.34 -3.75
C ILE A 114 -2.19 -3.36 -2.86
N LEU A 115 -2.83 -3.79 -1.77
CA LEU A 115 -2.27 -4.78 -0.84
C LEU A 115 -2.03 -6.12 -1.54
N LEU A 116 -2.98 -6.58 -2.36
CA LEU A 116 -2.82 -7.78 -3.18
C LEU A 116 -1.63 -7.66 -4.13
N GLY A 117 -1.55 -6.55 -4.87
CA GLY A 117 -0.44 -6.29 -5.78
C GLY A 117 0.91 -6.29 -5.07
N ALA A 118 1.00 -5.66 -3.90
CA ALA A 118 2.21 -5.65 -3.07
C ALA A 118 2.59 -7.07 -2.61
N ALA A 119 1.65 -7.83 -2.07
CA ALA A 119 1.90 -9.18 -1.57
C ALA A 119 2.36 -10.14 -2.68
N GLU A 120 1.71 -10.08 -3.85
CA GLU A 120 2.10 -10.89 -5.01
C GLU A 120 3.47 -10.46 -5.56
N GLN A 121 3.80 -9.17 -5.54
CA GLN A 121 5.12 -8.69 -5.92
C GLN A 121 6.20 -9.17 -4.95
N MET A 122 5.96 -9.14 -3.65
CA MET A 122 6.88 -9.68 -2.64
C MET A 122 7.10 -11.19 -2.81
N LEU A 123 6.04 -11.94 -3.10
CA LEU A 123 6.12 -13.37 -3.37
C LEU A 123 7.01 -13.64 -4.59
N ARG A 124 6.73 -12.97 -5.72
CA ARG A 124 7.55 -13.09 -6.94
C ARG A 124 9.00 -12.70 -6.69
N GLN A 125 9.23 -11.60 -5.98
CA GLN A 125 10.59 -11.17 -5.66
C GLN A 125 11.33 -12.21 -4.84
N SER A 126 10.70 -12.79 -3.81
CA SER A 126 11.31 -13.84 -3.02
C SER A 126 11.65 -15.09 -3.84
N GLU A 127 10.84 -15.45 -4.84
CA GLU A 127 11.12 -16.58 -5.75
C GLU A 127 12.28 -16.29 -6.70
N LEU A 128 12.38 -15.06 -7.20
CA LEU A 128 13.48 -14.61 -8.05
C LEU A 128 14.78 -14.53 -7.25
N ASP A 129 14.73 -14.02 -6.02
CA ASP A 129 15.86 -13.94 -5.12
C ASP A 129 16.44 -15.33 -4.84
N ASP A 130 15.58 -16.31 -4.53
CA ASP A 130 15.99 -17.69 -4.26
C ASP A 130 16.58 -18.39 -5.50
N ARG A 131 16.12 -18.02 -6.70
CA ARG A 131 16.56 -18.62 -7.97
C ARG A 131 17.88 -18.03 -8.47
N TYR A 132 18.06 -16.72 -8.35
CA TYR A 132 19.13 -15.99 -9.03
C TYR A 132 20.18 -15.42 -8.08
N PHE A 133 19.93 -15.41 -6.77
CA PHE A 133 20.86 -14.90 -5.78
C PHE A 133 21.15 -15.94 -4.69
N LEU A 134 22.35 -15.87 -4.12
CA LEU A 134 22.68 -16.61 -2.92
C LEU A 134 22.32 -15.73 -1.71
N PRO A 135 21.41 -16.15 -0.81
CA PRO A 135 21.05 -15.36 0.35
C PRO A 135 22.27 -15.13 1.25
N TYR A 136 22.64 -13.86 1.43
CA TYR A 136 23.71 -13.46 2.35
C TYR A 136 23.17 -12.44 3.38
N PRO A 137 22.60 -12.91 4.50
CA PRO A 137 22.08 -12.02 5.52
C PRO A 137 23.23 -11.25 6.20
N LYS A 138 23.15 -9.92 6.17
CA LYS A 138 24.12 -9.04 6.84
C LYS A 138 23.87 -9.00 8.34
N VAL A 139 24.24 -10.07 9.06
CA VAL A 139 23.97 -10.23 10.51
C VAL A 139 24.51 -9.07 11.33
N HIS A 140 25.73 -8.59 11.04
CA HIS A 140 26.32 -7.44 11.72
C HIS A 140 25.45 -6.18 11.63
N LEU A 141 24.84 -5.94 10.46
CA LEU A 141 23.97 -4.79 10.23
C LEU A 141 22.62 -4.97 10.93
N ARG A 142 22.13 -6.21 11.05
CA ARG A 142 20.92 -6.52 11.84
C ARG A 142 21.14 -6.24 13.32
N ILE A 143 22.26 -6.70 13.89
CA ILE A 143 22.63 -6.42 15.28
C ILE A 143 22.74 -4.91 15.49
N PHE A 144 23.49 -4.21 14.63
CA PHE A 144 23.69 -2.76 14.75
C PHE A 144 22.37 -1.98 14.73
N ARG A 145 21.43 -2.33 13.84
CA ARG A 145 20.12 -1.66 13.78
C ARG A 145 19.23 -1.96 14.97
N GLY A 146 19.33 -3.16 15.56
CA GLY A 146 18.62 -3.49 16.79
C GLY A 146 19.10 -2.69 18.02
N LEU A 147 20.24 -2.02 17.94
CA LEU A 147 20.72 -1.10 18.97
C LEU A 147 20.09 0.29 18.75
N SER A 148 18.84 0.48 19.18
CA SER A 148 18.27 1.83 19.27
C SER A 148 18.59 2.45 20.64
N PRO A 149 19.10 3.68 20.72
CA PRO A 149 19.14 4.41 21.98
C PRO A 149 17.71 4.70 22.42
N LEU A 150 17.33 4.19 23.59
CA LEU A 150 16.06 4.49 24.27
C LEU A 150 15.97 5.96 24.67
#